data_AF-K9T218-F1
#
_entry.id   AF-K9T218-F1
#
_cell.length_a   1.000
_cell.length_b   1.000
_cell.length_c   1.000
_cell.angle_alpha   90.00
_cell.angle_beta   90.00
_cell.angle_gamma   90.00
#
_symmetry.space_group_name_H-M   'P 1'
#
loop_
_entity.id
_entity.type
_entity.pdbx_description
1 polymer ?
#
loop_
_entity_poly.entity_id
_entity_poly.type
_entity_poly.pdbx_seq_one_letter_code
_entity_poly.pdbx_strand_id
1 'polypeptide(L)'
;MKSQPLPPLSHNSSKPIKEPQLPTILADTLTVFWGEWLKLRSRIVQIASTGLISPLIYIFAFGLGLGGALDRAMKPPVGDNYLEFILPGMVALSSMTISFGGTTFSICGERLFTKTFEEILLLPVHPLALHLGKMLAGIARGLMTSGSVILVAVLFTGKIGSFLNPLFLLLLTLNCAVFAGLGVIVGLRVKSLESVGLYNNFLIVPMSFLGGTFFDPSTLPVALKIIVYCLPLTYTSVSLRAAAYSPLSQFPWYSLPILLVAAIALSVAGAYQFSHQQD
;
A
#
# COMPACT_ATOMS: atom_id res chain seq x y z
N MET A 1 -7.89 -65.79 31.97
CA MET A 1 -8.33 -64.42 31.61
C MET A 1 -8.12 -64.25 30.10
N LYS A 2 -9.21 -64.19 29.32
CA LYS A 2 -9.19 -64.01 27.86
C LYS A 2 -8.91 -62.54 27.55
N SER A 3 -7.86 -62.24 26.80
CA SER A 3 -7.57 -60.92 26.25
C SER A 3 -8.52 -60.60 25.10
N GLN A 4 -9.41 -59.63 25.30
CA GLN A 4 -10.19 -59.03 24.21
C GLN A 4 -9.29 -58.07 23.41
N PRO A 5 -9.28 -58.12 22.07
CA PRO A 5 -8.62 -57.09 21.27
C PRO A 5 -9.51 -55.84 21.18
N LEU A 6 -8.89 -54.66 21.31
CA LEU A 6 -9.52 -53.35 21.18
C LEU A 6 -10.10 -53.13 19.76
N PRO A 7 -11.25 -52.46 19.61
CA PRO A 7 -11.80 -52.14 18.30
C PRO A 7 -10.96 -51.08 17.57
N PRO A 8 -10.91 -51.08 16.22
CA PRO A 8 -10.15 -50.11 15.47
C PRO A 8 -10.83 -48.73 15.52
N LEU A 9 -10.04 -47.70 15.84
CA LEU A 9 -10.46 -46.29 15.82
C LEU A 9 -10.67 -45.85 14.37
N SER A 10 -11.91 -45.87 13.90
CA SER A 10 -12.30 -45.22 12.65
C SER A 10 -12.42 -43.71 12.87
N HIS A 11 -11.30 -42.98 12.83
CA HIS A 11 -11.34 -41.53 12.69
C HIS A 11 -11.35 -41.14 11.21
N ASN A 12 -12.49 -41.38 10.55
CA ASN A 12 -12.83 -40.62 9.35
C ASN A 12 -13.45 -39.30 9.81
N SER A 13 -12.61 -38.28 10.00
CA SER A 13 -13.05 -36.91 10.25
C SER A 13 -12.60 -36.00 9.12
N SER A 14 -12.98 -36.32 7.88
CA SER A 14 -13.06 -35.30 6.84
C SER A 14 -14.21 -34.35 7.18
N LYS A 15 -13.95 -33.34 8.02
CA LYS A 15 -14.89 -32.22 8.19
C LYS A 15 -15.11 -31.59 6.81
N PRO A 16 -16.37 -31.43 6.36
CA PRO A 16 -16.61 -30.76 5.09
C PRO A 16 -16.14 -29.31 5.21
N ILE A 17 -15.26 -28.90 4.31
CA ILE A 17 -14.88 -27.50 4.12
C ILE A 17 -16.17 -26.75 3.80
N LYS A 18 -16.67 -25.97 4.76
CA LYS A 18 -17.87 -25.15 4.58
C LYS A 18 -17.65 -24.24 3.38
N GLU A 19 -18.54 -24.33 2.39
CA GLU A 19 -18.51 -23.45 1.22
C GLU A 19 -18.45 -21.98 1.64
N PRO A 20 -17.66 -21.15 0.94
CA PRO A 20 -17.48 -19.76 1.30
C PRO A 20 -18.77 -18.99 1.05
N GLN A 21 -19.52 -18.73 2.12
CA GLN A 21 -20.58 -17.74 2.07
C GLN A 21 -19.89 -16.37 2.13
N LEU A 22 -20.04 -15.52 1.11
CA LEU A 22 -19.52 -14.13 1.08
C LEU A 22 -19.63 -13.36 2.42
N PRO A 23 -20.70 -13.47 3.23
CA PRO A 23 -20.76 -12.86 4.55
C PRO A 23 -19.70 -13.37 5.54
N THR A 24 -19.25 -14.63 5.47
CA THR A 24 -18.18 -15.15 6.34
C THR A 24 -16.83 -14.57 5.94
N ILE A 25 -16.53 -14.43 4.64
CA ILE A 25 -15.24 -13.85 4.18
C ILE A 25 -15.08 -12.41 4.67
N LEU A 26 -16.14 -11.59 4.59
CA LEU A 26 -16.07 -10.20 5.07
C LEU A 26 -15.92 -10.13 6.59
N ALA A 27 -16.68 -10.95 7.34
CA ALA A 27 -16.55 -11.02 8.79
C ALA A 27 -15.15 -11.47 9.23
N ASP A 28 -14.59 -12.48 8.56
CA ASP A 28 -13.25 -12.99 8.82
C ASP A 28 -12.18 -11.93 8.50
N THR A 29 -12.32 -11.26 7.36
CA THR A 29 -11.44 -10.15 6.94
C THR A 29 -11.42 -9.04 7.98
N LEU A 30 -12.60 -8.63 8.46
CA LEU A 30 -12.74 -7.61 9.50
C LEU A 30 -12.16 -8.07 10.83
N THR A 31 -12.30 -9.34 11.19
CA THR A 31 -11.73 -9.91 12.41
C THR A 31 -10.21 -9.89 12.38
N VAL A 32 -9.61 -10.30 11.25
CA VAL A 32 -8.15 -10.23 11.05
C VAL A 32 -7.69 -8.77 11.11
N PHE A 33 -8.38 -7.88 10.40
CA PHE A 33 -8.08 -6.45 10.41
C PHE A 33 -8.18 -5.86 11.82
N TRP A 34 -9.18 -6.25 12.60
CA TRP A 34 -9.37 -5.78 13.97
C TRP A 34 -8.17 -6.13 14.87
N GLY A 35 -7.65 -7.35 14.76
CA GLY A 35 -6.44 -7.76 15.46
C GLY A 35 -5.23 -6.90 15.11
N GLU A 36 -5.05 -6.58 13.82
CA GLU A 36 -3.98 -5.68 13.36
C GLU A 36 -4.20 -4.24 13.83
N TRP A 37 -5.44 -3.74 13.78
CA TRP A 37 -5.82 -2.41 14.19
C TRP A 37 -5.52 -2.16 15.67
N LEU A 38 -5.77 -3.14 16.54
CA LEU A 38 -5.44 -3.06 17.97
C LEU A 38 -3.94 -2.93 18.23
N LYS A 39 -3.08 -3.52 17.39
CA LYS A 39 -1.63 -3.33 17.46
C LYS A 39 -1.22 -1.98 16.88
N LEU A 40 -1.92 -1.53 15.83
CA LEU A 40 -1.64 -0.29 15.13
C LEU A 40 -1.96 0.93 16.00
N ARG A 41 -3.07 0.90 16.75
CA ARG A 41 -3.57 2.05 17.53
C ARG A 41 -2.58 2.57 18.57
N SER A 42 -1.75 1.69 19.14
CA SER A 42 -0.74 2.09 20.13
C SER A 42 0.51 2.70 19.50
N ARG A 43 0.69 2.54 18.18
CA ARG A 43 1.88 2.99 17.43
C ARG A 43 1.53 4.09 16.41
N ILE A 44 0.34 4.67 16.47
CA ILE A 44 -0.15 5.69 15.52
C ILE A 44 0.84 6.85 15.39
N VAL A 45 1.25 7.43 16.52
CA VAL A 45 2.15 8.59 16.54
C VAL A 45 3.50 8.23 15.93
N GLN A 46 4.00 7.03 16.24
CA GLN A 46 5.27 6.56 15.72
C GLN A 46 5.21 6.36 14.20
N ILE A 47 4.16 5.73 13.67
CA ILE A 47 3.99 5.44 12.24
C ILE A 47 3.73 6.72 11.44
N ALA A 48 2.93 7.63 11.98
CA ALA A 48 2.71 8.95 11.39
C ALA A 48 4.04 9.71 11.31
N SER A 49 4.82 9.73 12.40
CA SER A 49 6.09 10.47 12.47
C SER A 49 7.18 9.90 11.58
N THR A 50 7.38 8.58 11.56
CA THR A 50 8.47 7.97 10.79
C THR A 50 8.28 8.11 9.28
N GLY A 51 7.04 8.01 8.80
CA GLY A 51 6.75 8.15 7.37
C GLY A 51 6.65 9.59 6.85
N LEU A 52 6.73 10.59 7.74
CA LEU A 52 6.81 12.01 7.39
C LEU A 52 8.22 12.47 7.06
N ILE A 53 9.26 11.80 7.60
CA ILE A 53 10.64 12.30 7.53
C ILE A 53 11.12 12.43 6.09
N SER A 54 10.97 11.39 5.27
CA SER A 54 11.44 11.42 3.87
C SER A 54 10.66 12.44 3.02
N PRO A 55 9.31 12.45 3.03
CA PRO A 55 8.55 13.48 2.31
C PRO A 55 8.87 14.90 2.77
N LEU A 56 9.08 15.14 4.07
CA LEU A 56 9.46 16.46 4.57
C LEU A 56 10.82 16.89 4.01
N ILE A 57 11.83 16.02 4.08
CA ILE A 57 13.15 16.31 3.50
C ILE A 57 13.02 16.67 2.02
N TYR A 58 12.19 15.95 1.26
CA TYR A 58 11.97 16.25 -0.15
C TYR A 58 11.19 17.55 -0.39
N ILE A 59 10.18 17.85 0.41
CA ILE A 59 9.45 19.13 0.32
C ILE A 59 10.39 20.30 0.63
N PHE A 60 11.24 20.19 1.67
CA PHE A 60 12.21 21.22 1.99
C PHE A 60 13.31 21.34 0.91
N ALA A 61 13.90 20.22 0.48
CA ALA A 61 14.99 20.23 -0.50
C ALA A 61 14.52 20.67 -1.90
N PHE A 62 13.45 20.06 -2.41
CA PHE A 62 12.97 20.31 -3.77
C PHE A 62 11.92 21.41 -3.83
N GLY A 63 11.02 21.49 -2.86
CA GLY A 63 9.96 22.50 -2.84
C GLY A 63 10.48 23.90 -2.46
N LEU A 64 11.24 24.02 -1.36
CA LEU A 64 11.75 25.33 -0.91
C LEU A 64 13.15 25.64 -1.44
N GLY A 65 14.06 24.66 -1.43
CA GLY A 65 15.43 24.85 -1.88
C GLY A 65 15.53 25.03 -3.40
N LEU A 66 14.99 24.08 -4.17
CA LEU A 66 15.03 24.11 -5.63
C LEU A 66 13.85 24.85 -6.27
N GLY A 67 12.71 24.95 -5.58
CA GLY A 67 11.47 25.48 -6.15
C GLY A 67 11.60 26.91 -6.67
N GLY A 68 12.25 27.81 -5.93
CA GLY A 68 12.45 29.19 -6.38
C GLY A 68 13.37 29.33 -7.62
N ALA A 69 14.28 28.38 -7.84
CA ALA A 69 15.11 28.33 -9.05
C ALA A 69 14.34 27.72 -10.23
N LEU A 70 13.58 26.65 -9.96
CA LEU A 70 12.76 25.97 -10.97
C LEU A 70 11.58 26.82 -11.44
N ASP A 71 10.89 27.52 -10.55
CA ASP A 71 9.79 28.43 -10.90
C ASP A 71 10.24 29.55 -11.85
N ARG A 72 11.53 29.95 -11.76
CA ARG A 72 12.14 30.94 -12.67
C ARG A 72 12.61 30.32 -13.99
N ALA A 73 12.96 29.03 -13.99
CA ALA A 73 13.53 28.33 -15.14
C ALA A 73 12.48 27.62 -16.00
N MET A 74 11.38 27.14 -15.41
CA MET A 74 10.36 26.34 -16.06
C MET A 74 9.00 26.55 -15.38
N LYS A 75 7.96 26.80 -16.18
CA LYS A 75 6.59 26.82 -15.68
C LYS A 75 6.12 25.37 -15.47
N PRO A 76 5.63 24.99 -14.27
CA PRO A 76 5.17 23.64 -14.03
C PRO A 76 3.96 23.30 -14.92
N PRO A 77 3.82 22.03 -15.36
CA PRO A 77 2.68 21.60 -16.19
C PRO A 77 1.32 21.74 -15.49
N VAL A 78 1.29 21.61 -14.16
CA VAL A 78 0.10 21.63 -13.31
C VAL A 78 0.44 22.26 -11.95
N GLY A 79 -0.41 23.18 -11.46
CA GLY A 79 -0.18 23.96 -10.25
C GLY A 79 0.47 25.32 -10.53
N ASP A 80 0.41 26.24 -9.58
CA ASP A 80 0.92 27.61 -9.78
C ASP A 80 2.45 27.66 -9.68
N ASN A 81 3.02 26.89 -8.74
CA ASN A 81 4.45 26.81 -8.45
C ASN A 81 4.90 25.34 -8.36
N TYR A 82 6.21 25.09 -8.46
CA TYR A 82 6.81 23.76 -8.38
C TYR A 82 6.49 23.05 -7.05
N LEU A 83 6.35 23.79 -5.96
CA LEU A 83 5.92 23.24 -4.67
C LEU A 83 4.53 22.58 -4.78
N GLU A 84 3.58 23.22 -5.47
CA GLU A 84 2.25 22.65 -5.69
C GLU A 84 2.30 21.41 -6.57
N PHE A 85 3.19 21.40 -7.56
CA PHE A 85 3.40 20.26 -8.46
C PHE A 85 3.89 18.99 -7.72
N ILE A 86 4.83 19.13 -6.76
CA ILE A 86 5.42 17.98 -6.07
C ILE A 86 4.55 17.44 -4.93
N LEU A 87 3.72 18.27 -4.29
CA LEU A 87 2.98 17.89 -3.08
C LEU A 87 2.09 16.64 -3.25
N PRO A 88 1.21 16.54 -4.26
CA PRO A 88 0.42 15.32 -4.50
C PRO A 88 1.31 14.09 -4.76
N GLY A 89 2.44 14.29 -5.44
CA GLY A 89 3.44 13.22 -5.67
C GLY A 89 4.09 12.74 -4.37
N MET A 90 4.37 13.65 -3.43
CA MET A 90 4.90 13.28 -2.10
C MET A 90 3.88 12.49 -1.27
N VAL A 91 2.60 12.79 -1.40
CA VAL A 91 1.52 12.02 -0.79
C VAL A 91 1.45 10.60 -1.38
N ALA A 92 1.57 10.46 -2.71
CA ALA A 92 1.66 9.16 -3.38
C ALA A 92 2.88 8.35 -2.94
N LEU A 93 4.03 9.01 -2.84
CA LEU A 93 5.31 8.41 -2.44
C LEU A 93 5.27 7.91 -1.00
N SER A 94 4.76 8.74 -0.08
CA SER A 94 4.65 8.40 1.34
C SER A 94 3.69 7.23 1.56
N SER A 95 2.51 7.27 0.93
CA SER A 95 1.54 6.17 1.00
C SER A 95 2.14 4.87 0.47
N MET A 96 2.82 4.89 -0.67
CA MET A 96 3.52 3.71 -1.20
C MET A 96 4.55 3.14 -0.21
N THR A 97 5.45 4.01 0.28
CA THR A 97 6.57 3.59 1.12
C THR A 97 6.09 2.92 2.40
N ILE A 98 5.09 3.51 3.07
CA ILE A 98 4.55 2.98 4.32
C ILE A 98 3.59 1.81 4.09
N SER A 99 2.73 1.84 3.07
CA SER A 99 1.84 0.71 2.78
C SER A 99 2.62 -0.54 2.41
N PHE A 100 3.67 -0.42 1.60
CA PHE A 100 4.53 -1.57 1.26
C PHE A 100 5.44 -1.95 2.42
N GLY A 101 6.30 -1.02 2.86
CA GLY A 101 7.35 -1.30 3.84
C GLY A 101 6.79 -1.66 5.20
N GLY A 102 5.79 -0.90 5.68
CA GLY A 102 5.13 -1.15 6.95
C GLY A 102 4.38 -2.48 6.97
N THR A 103 3.74 -2.88 5.87
CA THR A 103 3.06 -4.18 5.78
C THR A 103 4.05 -5.34 5.72
N THR A 104 5.08 -5.22 4.90
CA THR A 104 6.12 -6.25 4.76
C THR A 104 6.84 -6.47 6.10
N PHE A 105 7.25 -5.38 6.77
CA PHE A 105 7.94 -5.46 8.05
C PHE A 105 7.05 -6.03 9.16
N SER A 106 5.76 -5.65 9.18
CA SER A 106 4.79 -6.18 10.14
C SER A 106 4.60 -7.69 10.01
N ILE A 107 4.39 -8.19 8.78
CA ILE A 107 4.21 -9.63 8.55
C ILE A 107 5.49 -10.40 8.85
N CYS A 108 6.64 -9.87 8.41
CA CYS A 108 7.94 -10.47 8.70
C CYS A 108 8.20 -10.52 10.22
N GLY A 109 7.86 -9.46 10.95
CA GLY A 109 8.01 -9.40 12.39
C GLY A 109 7.09 -10.36 13.15
N GLU A 110 5.84 -10.46 12.75
CA GLU A 110 4.90 -11.42 13.34
C GLU A 110 5.31 -12.87 13.11
N ARG A 111 5.90 -13.16 11.96
CA ARG A 111 6.41 -14.48 11.63
C ARG A 111 7.69 -14.81 12.42
N LEU A 112 8.64 -13.88 12.47
CA LEU A 112 9.96 -14.12 13.06
C LEU A 112 9.98 -14.02 14.59
N PHE A 113 9.23 -13.08 15.17
CA PHE A 113 9.34 -12.76 16.60
C PHE A 113 8.15 -13.27 17.41
N THR A 114 6.93 -13.12 16.90
CA THR A 114 5.71 -13.40 17.69
C THR A 114 5.11 -14.77 17.40
N LYS A 115 5.47 -15.42 16.28
CA LYS A 115 4.89 -16.68 15.78
C LYS A 115 3.36 -16.69 15.59
N THR A 116 2.69 -15.55 15.83
CA THR A 116 1.25 -15.36 15.62
C THR A 116 0.83 -15.62 14.18
N PHE A 117 1.76 -15.49 13.22
CA PHE A 117 1.47 -15.81 11.83
C PHE A 117 1.16 -17.31 11.61
N GLU A 118 1.85 -18.21 12.32
CA GLU A 118 1.61 -19.65 12.25
C GLU A 118 0.28 -20.03 12.90
N GLU A 119 -0.08 -19.36 14.00
CA GLU A 119 -1.40 -19.53 14.62
C GLU A 119 -2.53 -19.11 13.67
N ILE A 120 -2.37 -17.98 12.96
CA ILE A 120 -3.35 -17.46 12.00
C ILE A 120 -3.57 -18.44 10.84
N LEU A 121 -2.51 -19.12 10.38
CA LEU A 121 -2.61 -20.11 9.31
C LEU A 121 -3.41 -21.37 9.72
N LEU A 122 -3.44 -21.70 11.01
CA LEU A 122 -4.19 -22.84 11.55
C LEU A 122 -5.69 -22.55 11.73
N LEU A 123 -6.12 -21.28 11.67
CA LEU A 123 -7.55 -20.97 11.71
C LEU A 123 -8.24 -21.45 10.42
N PRO A 124 -9.47 -21.98 10.52
CA PRO A 124 -10.28 -22.39 9.36
C PRO A 124 -10.87 -21.16 8.65
N VAL A 125 -10.01 -20.24 8.22
CA VAL A 125 -10.35 -18.97 7.57
C VAL A 125 -9.92 -19.03 6.11
N HIS A 126 -10.76 -18.48 5.23
CA HIS A 126 -10.48 -18.47 3.79
C HIS A 126 -9.19 -17.66 3.48
N PRO A 127 -8.27 -18.15 2.62
CA PRO A 127 -7.02 -17.46 2.25
C PRO A 127 -7.19 -16.00 1.80
N LEU A 128 -8.24 -15.71 1.01
CA LEU A 128 -8.60 -14.33 0.63
C LEU A 128 -8.86 -13.43 1.84
N ALA A 129 -9.55 -13.92 2.88
CA ALA A 129 -9.86 -13.11 4.05
C ALA A 129 -8.60 -12.76 4.86
N LEU A 130 -7.65 -13.69 4.95
CA LEU A 130 -6.34 -13.42 5.56
C LEU A 130 -5.58 -12.34 4.79
N HIS A 131 -5.52 -12.47 3.46
CA HIS A 131 -4.86 -11.49 2.62
C HIS A 131 -5.50 -10.10 2.74
N LEU A 132 -6.83 -10.02 2.58
CA LEU A 132 -7.56 -8.76 2.66
C LEU A 132 -7.45 -8.11 4.04
N GLY A 133 -7.48 -8.88 5.12
CA GLY A 133 -7.33 -8.35 6.48
C GLY A 133 -5.96 -7.69 6.69
N LYS A 134 -4.89 -8.35 6.24
CA LYS A 134 -3.52 -7.80 6.28
C LYS A 134 -3.34 -6.61 5.33
N MET A 135 -3.94 -6.67 4.16
CA MET A 135 -3.95 -5.59 3.18
C MET A 135 -4.66 -4.34 3.72
N LEU A 136 -5.81 -4.49 4.38
CA LEU A 136 -6.52 -3.38 5.03
C LEU A 136 -5.68 -2.72 6.14
N ALA A 137 -4.93 -3.51 6.92
CA ALA A 137 -3.99 -2.95 7.89
C ALA A 137 -2.86 -2.15 7.22
N GLY A 138 -2.39 -2.61 6.05
CA GLY A 138 -1.45 -1.87 5.20
C GLY A 138 -2.04 -0.58 4.61
N ILE A 139 -3.31 -0.61 4.21
CA ILE A 139 -4.04 0.56 3.73
C ILE A 139 -4.15 1.59 4.84
N ALA A 140 -4.58 1.17 6.03
CA ALA A 140 -4.68 2.04 7.19
C ALA A 140 -3.35 2.74 7.51
N ARG A 141 -2.24 1.98 7.56
CA ARG A 141 -0.89 2.55 7.78
C ARG A 141 -0.53 3.61 6.74
N GLY A 142 -0.72 3.31 5.45
CA GLY A 142 -0.42 4.24 4.37
C GLY A 142 -1.29 5.50 4.41
N LEU A 143 -2.58 5.35 4.70
CA LEU A 143 -3.53 6.46 4.85
C LEU A 143 -3.17 7.37 6.03
N MET A 144 -2.72 6.80 7.15
CA MET A 144 -2.34 7.59 8.32
C MET A 144 -1.09 8.45 8.05
N THR A 145 -0.07 7.87 7.44
CA THR A 145 1.14 8.64 7.09
C THR A 145 0.85 9.64 5.97
N SER A 146 0.17 9.24 4.91
CA SER A 146 -0.18 10.16 3.81
C SER A 146 -1.10 11.28 4.28
N GLY A 147 -2.03 11.03 5.22
CA GLY A 147 -2.82 12.06 5.89
C GLY A 147 -1.96 13.08 6.64
N SER A 148 -0.86 12.62 7.25
CA SER A 148 0.10 13.52 7.90
C SER A 148 0.85 14.37 6.86
N VAL A 149 1.22 13.80 5.71
CA VAL A 149 1.83 14.56 4.59
C VAL A 149 0.83 15.55 3.99
N ILE A 150 -0.44 15.17 3.85
CA ILE A 150 -1.51 16.07 3.40
C ILE A 150 -1.68 17.23 4.36
N LEU A 151 -1.62 17.00 5.67
CA LEU A 151 -1.67 18.08 6.67
C LEU A 151 -0.55 19.09 6.43
N VAL A 152 0.68 18.63 6.22
CA VAL A 152 1.81 19.50 5.88
C VAL A 152 1.56 20.22 4.55
N ALA A 153 1.14 19.51 3.50
CA ALA A 153 0.84 20.09 2.19
C ALA A 153 -0.20 21.23 2.28
N VAL A 154 -1.23 21.02 3.09
CA VAL A 154 -2.29 22.01 3.35
C VAL A 154 -1.74 23.20 4.15
N LEU A 155 -0.88 23.00 5.14
CA LEU A 155 -0.25 24.09 5.89
C LEU A 155 0.61 24.99 4.99
N PHE A 156 1.30 24.41 4.00
CA PHE A 156 2.13 25.16 3.06
C PHE A 156 1.34 25.87 1.96
N THR A 157 0.24 25.28 1.48
CA THR A 157 -0.52 25.82 0.32
C THR A 157 -1.81 26.57 0.70
N GLY A 158 -2.37 26.31 1.88
CA GLY A 158 -3.71 26.78 2.27
C GLY A 158 -4.88 26.16 1.49
N LYS A 159 -4.62 25.27 0.51
CA LYS A 159 -5.62 24.73 -0.44
C LYS A 159 -6.27 23.44 0.08
N ILE A 160 -7.03 23.52 1.17
CA ILE A 160 -7.70 22.35 1.81
C ILE A 160 -8.60 21.57 0.83
N GLY A 161 -9.39 22.28 0.02
CA GLY A 161 -10.38 21.67 -0.88
C GLY A 161 -9.77 20.81 -1.99
N SER A 162 -8.54 21.11 -2.40
CA SER A 162 -7.81 20.36 -3.44
C SER A 162 -7.37 18.98 -2.95
N PHE A 163 -6.95 18.87 -1.68
CA PHE A 163 -6.39 17.63 -1.14
C PHE A 163 -7.43 16.73 -0.45
N LEU A 164 -8.57 17.28 -0.02
CA LEU A 164 -9.67 16.51 0.61
C LEU A 164 -10.78 16.12 -0.37
N ASN A 165 -10.54 16.20 -1.67
CA ASN A 165 -11.51 15.78 -2.67
C ASN A 165 -11.79 14.25 -2.54
N PRO A 166 -13.05 13.79 -2.60
CA PRO A 166 -13.39 12.36 -2.57
C PRO A 166 -12.61 11.53 -3.60
N LEU A 167 -12.38 12.09 -4.80
CA LEU A 167 -11.59 11.44 -5.85
C LEU A 167 -10.13 11.28 -5.45
N PHE A 168 -9.55 12.28 -4.79
CA PHE A 168 -8.18 12.25 -4.28
C PHE A 168 -8.03 11.14 -3.22
N LEU A 169 -8.95 11.08 -2.26
CA LEU A 169 -8.95 10.03 -1.23
C LEU A 169 -9.17 8.63 -1.80
N LEU A 170 -10.02 8.50 -2.82
CA LEU A 170 -10.23 7.23 -3.51
C LEU A 170 -8.94 6.74 -4.19
N LEU A 171 -8.29 7.59 -5.00
CA LEU A 171 -7.03 7.27 -5.66
C LEU A 171 -5.94 6.92 -4.66
N LEU A 172 -5.85 7.68 -3.57
CA LEU A 172 -4.89 7.44 -2.49
C LEU A 172 -5.15 6.08 -1.83
N THR A 173 -6.41 5.73 -1.58
CA THR A 173 -6.79 4.43 -1.02
C THR A 173 -6.45 3.29 -1.98
N LEU A 174 -6.70 3.46 -3.29
CA LEU A 174 -6.31 2.48 -4.30
C LEU A 174 -4.78 2.30 -4.37
N ASN A 175 -4.03 3.40 -4.27
CA ASN A 175 -2.56 3.34 -4.21
C ASN A 175 -2.08 2.54 -2.99
N CYS A 176 -2.63 2.87 -1.82
CA CYS A 176 -2.38 2.14 -0.59
C CYS A 176 -2.74 0.66 -0.74
N ALA A 177 -3.84 0.34 -1.43
CA ALA A 177 -4.30 -1.03 -1.66
C ALA A 177 -3.32 -1.82 -2.53
N VAL A 178 -2.89 -1.26 -3.67
CA VAL A 178 -1.88 -1.88 -4.54
C VAL A 178 -0.60 -2.17 -3.76
N PHE A 179 -0.06 -1.19 -3.05
CA PHE A 179 1.22 -1.36 -2.36
C PHE A 179 1.12 -2.19 -1.07
N ALA A 180 -0.01 -2.14 -0.37
CA ALA A 180 -0.27 -3.04 0.75
C ALA A 180 -0.38 -4.49 0.28
N GLY A 181 -1.12 -4.76 -0.80
CA GLY A 181 -1.25 -6.11 -1.37
C GLY A 181 0.10 -6.68 -1.80
N LEU A 182 0.93 -5.86 -2.48
CA LEU A 182 2.30 -6.23 -2.82
C LEU A 182 3.15 -6.50 -1.57
N GLY A 183 3.01 -5.65 -0.53
CA GLY A 183 3.69 -5.82 0.74
C GLY A 183 3.27 -7.08 1.49
N VAL A 184 2.01 -7.51 1.38
CA VAL A 184 1.56 -8.80 1.92
C VAL A 184 2.26 -9.94 1.21
N ILE A 185 2.23 -9.96 -0.13
CA ILE A 185 2.88 -11.00 -0.95
C ILE A 185 4.36 -11.14 -0.61
N VAL A 186 5.09 -10.01 -0.58
CA VAL A 186 6.52 -9.99 -0.25
C VAL A 186 6.74 -10.40 1.21
N GLY A 187 5.92 -9.89 2.14
CA GLY A 187 5.96 -10.23 3.56
C GLY A 187 5.85 -11.74 3.83
N LEU A 188 5.07 -12.45 3.01
CA LEU A 188 4.93 -13.91 3.08
C LEU A 188 6.13 -14.68 2.50
N ARG A 189 6.88 -14.08 1.57
CA ARG A 189 8.06 -14.70 0.92
C ARG A 189 9.34 -14.49 1.73
N VAL A 190 9.47 -13.38 2.42
CA VAL A 190 10.70 -13.02 3.15
C VAL A 190 10.92 -13.92 4.36
N LYS A 191 12.19 -14.29 4.58
CA LYS A 191 12.64 -15.12 5.71
C LYS A 191 13.49 -14.34 6.73
N SER A 192 13.88 -13.11 6.41
CA SER A 192 14.70 -12.26 7.27
C SER A 192 14.38 -10.79 7.04
N LEU A 193 14.68 -9.94 8.04
CA LEU A 193 14.56 -8.48 7.91
C LEU A 193 15.51 -7.92 6.86
N GLU A 194 16.67 -8.55 6.65
CA GLU A 194 17.60 -8.19 5.57
C GLU A 194 16.96 -8.38 4.19
N SER A 195 16.22 -9.48 4.00
CA SER A 195 15.48 -9.72 2.76
C SER A 195 14.45 -8.63 2.50
N VAL A 196 13.75 -8.15 3.54
CA VAL A 196 12.81 -7.01 3.43
C VAL A 196 13.53 -5.76 2.93
N GLY A 197 14.72 -5.48 3.47
CA GLY A 197 15.57 -4.39 3.03
C GLY A 197 15.94 -4.50 1.55
N LEU A 198 16.29 -5.69 1.07
CA LEU A 198 16.60 -5.93 -0.35
C LEU A 198 15.40 -5.61 -1.25
N TYR A 199 14.21 -6.15 -0.95
CA TYR A 199 13.01 -5.84 -1.76
C TYR A 199 12.69 -4.35 -1.76
N ASN A 200 12.83 -3.66 -0.62
CA ASN A 200 12.62 -2.22 -0.56
C ASN A 200 13.60 -1.45 -1.44
N ASN A 201 14.89 -1.80 -1.40
CA ASN A 201 15.92 -1.10 -2.18
C ASN A 201 15.86 -1.42 -3.68
N PHE A 202 15.44 -2.61 -4.09
CA PHE A 202 15.38 -3.00 -5.50
C PHE A 202 14.06 -2.65 -6.20
N LEU A 203 12.94 -2.60 -5.47
CA LEU A 203 11.62 -2.29 -6.04
C LEU A 203 11.15 -0.89 -5.71
N ILE A 204 11.12 -0.55 -4.41
CA ILE A 204 10.46 0.67 -3.94
C ILE A 204 11.31 1.90 -4.21
N VAL A 205 12.61 1.85 -3.93
CA VAL A 205 13.50 3.01 -4.13
C VAL A 205 13.54 3.43 -5.61
N PRO A 206 13.80 2.54 -6.59
CA PRO A 206 13.81 2.93 -8.00
C PRO A 206 12.43 3.45 -8.46
N MET A 207 11.36 2.79 -8.04
CA MET A 207 10.00 3.23 -8.35
C MET A 207 9.65 4.59 -7.74
N SER A 208 10.18 4.91 -6.57
CA SER A 208 9.96 6.20 -5.90
C SER A 208 10.46 7.38 -6.72
N PHE A 209 11.62 7.22 -7.39
CA PHE A 209 12.22 8.25 -8.23
C PHE A 209 11.63 8.24 -9.65
N LEU A 210 11.36 7.05 -10.20
CA LEU A 210 10.87 6.93 -11.58
C LEU A 210 9.35 7.14 -11.71
N GLY A 211 8.58 7.01 -10.63
CA GLY A 211 7.11 6.99 -10.67
C GLY A 211 6.43 8.36 -10.85
N GLY A 212 7.06 9.31 -11.53
CA GLY A 212 6.44 10.60 -11.90
C GLY A 212 6.07 11.52 -10.72
N THR A 213 6.72 11.31 -9.57
CA THR A 213 6.50 12.07 -8.34
C THR A 213 7.13 13.47 -8.42
N PHE A 214 8.37 13.54 -8.91
CA PHE A 214 9.18 14.76 -9.01
C PHE A 214 9.13 15.46 -10.36
N PHE A 215 8.78 14.73 -11.43
CA PHE A 215 8.74 15.24 -12.80
C PHE A 215 7.49 14.76 -13.51
N ASP A 216 7.19 15.38 -14.65
CA ASP A 216 6.09 14.95 -15.51
C ASP A 216 6.54 13.78 -16.40
N PRO A 217 5.88 12.62 -16.34
CA PRO A 217 6.23 11.47 -17.19
C PRO A 217 6.15 11.75 -18.70
N SER A 218 5.40 12.78 -19.11
CA SER A 218 5.21 13.12 -20.52
C SER A 218 6.46 13.72 -21.18
N THR A 219 7.35 14.34 -20.40
CA THR A 219 8.57 15.01 -20.89
C THR A 219 9.77 14.07 -21.04
N LEU A 220 9.63 12.80 -20.64
CA LEU A 220 10.70 11.81 -20.72
C LEU A 220 10.92 11.28 -22.15
N PRO A 221 12.18 10.88 -22.48
CA PRO A 221 12.47 10.14 -23.70
C PRO A 221 11.66 8.83 -23.80
N VAL A 222 11.35 8.41 -25.02
CA VAL A 222 10.45 7.27 -25.31
C VAL A 222 10.82 5.99 -24.54
N ALA A 223 12.11 5.65 -24.45
CA ALA A 223 12.56 4.46 -23.74
C ALA A 223 12.23 4.49 -22.23
N LEU A 224 12.48 5.63 -21.56
CA LEU A 224 12.14 5.80 -20.14
C LEU A 224 10.63 5.89 -19.93
N LYS A 225 9.92 6.49 -20.89
CA LYS A 225 8.47 6.60 -20.86
C LYS A 225 7.81 5.22 -20.73
N ILE A 226 8.22 4.25 -21.53
CA ILE A 226 7.69 2.88 -21.48
C ILE A 226 7.85 2.29 -20.07
N ILE A 227 9.05 2.41 -19.48
CA ILE A 227 9.33 1.90 -18.13
C ILE A 227 8.42 2.58 -17.11
N VAL A 228 8.39 3.92 -17.10
CA VAL A 228 7.63 4.70 -16.12
C VAL A 228 6.13 4.42 -16.20
N TYR A 229 5.55 4.24 -17.38
CA TYR A 229 4.14 3.87 -17.53
C TYR A 229 3.81 2.42 -17.17
N CYS A 230 4.80 1.56 -16.90
CA CYS A 230 4.56 0.26 -16.28
C CYS A 230 4.42 0.35 -14.75
N LEU A 231 4.88 1.44 -14.12
CA LEU A 231 4.87 1.58 -12.66
C LEU A 231 3.49 2.05 -12.17
N PRO A 232 2.86 1.35 -11.19
CA PRO A 232 1.59 1.78 -10.61
C PRO A 232 1.66 3.19 -9.99
N LEU A 233 2.82 3.54 -9.40
CA LEU A 233 3.03 4.84 -8.75
C LEU A 233 2.85 6.02 -9.73
N THR A 234 3.18 5.84 -11.00
CA THR A 234 3.04 6.86 -12.04
C THR A 234 1.58 7.25 -12.23
N TYR A 235 0.70 6.27 -12.33
CA TYR A 235 -0.74 6.50 -12.48
C TYR A 235 -1.31 7.22 -11.26
N THR A 236 -0.90 6.82 -10.05
CA THR A 236 -1.30 7.51 -8.82
C THR A 236 -0.81 8.95 -8.82
N SER A 237 0.48 9.19 -9.08
CA SER A 237 1.08 10.52 -8.97
C SER A 237 0.48 11.52 -9.96
N VAL A 238 0.29 11.10 -11.22
CA VAL A 238 -0.37 11.92 -12.25
C VAL A 238 -1.83 12.20 -11.89
N SER A 239 -2.56 11.19 -11.40
CA SER A 239 -3.99 11.34 -11.08
C SER A 239 -4.24 12.14 -9.81
N LEU A 240 -3.43 11.98 -8.77
CA LEU A 240 -3.52 12.81 -7.56
C LEU A 240 -3.22 14.27 -7.87
N ARG A 241 -2.25 14.54 -8.77
CA ARG A 241 -1.96 15.90 -9.22
C ARG A 241 -3.14 16.49 -10.02
N ALA A 242 -3.70 15.72 -10.94
CA ALA A 242 -4.88 16.12 -11.70
C ALA A 242 -6.10 16.35 -10.79
N ALA A 243 -6.32 15.49 -9.79
CA ALA A 243 -7.42 15.63 -8.83
C ALA A 243 -7.28 16.87 -7.92
N ALA A 244 -6.04 17.29 -7.63
CA ALA A 244 -5.78 18.43 -6.77
C ALA A 244 -5.90 19.78 -7.50
N TYR A 245 -5.45 19.86 -8.75
CA TYR A 245 -5.26 21.16 -9.43
C TYR A 245 -5.85 21.26 -10.84
N SER A 246 -6.27 20.15 -11.46
CA SER A 246 -6.82 20.18 -12.82
C SER A 246 -8.36 20.11 -12.81
N PRO A 247 -9.03 20.72 -13.81
CA PRO A 247 -10.45 20.50 -14.02
C PRO A 247 -10.78 19.03 -14.30
N LEU A 248 -11.97 18.57 -13.89
CA LEU A 248 -12.42 17.18 -14.11
C LEU A 248 -12.40 16.76 -15.60
N SER A 249 -12.50 17.70 -16.53
CA SER A 249 -12.44 17.42 -17.97
C SER A 249 -11.09 16.89 -18.44
N GLN A 250 -10.00 17.21 -17.74
CA GLN A 250 -8.64 16.78 -18.06
C GLN A 250 -8.15 15.63 -17.17
N PHE A 251 -9.03 15.08 -16.34
CA PHE A 251 -8.66 14.03 -15.41
C PHE A 251 -8.35 12.71 -16.13
N PRO A 252 -7.25 12.01 -15.80
CA PRO A 252 -6.86 10.74 -16.42
C PRO A 252 -7.73 9.58 -15.90
N TRP A 253 -8.93 9.44 -16.46
CA TRP A 253 -9.89 8.39 -16.07
C TRP A 253 -9.36 6.96 -16.22
N TYR A 254 -8.36 6.74 -17.09
CA TYR A 254 -7.71 5.44 -17.28
C TYR A 254 -6.95 4.94 -16.05
N SER A 255 -6.50 5.83 -15.16
CA SER A 255 -5.72 5.43 -13.98
C SER A 255 -6.53 4.67 -12.94
N LEU A 256 -7.82 4.99 -12.79
CA LEU A 256 -8.73 4.32 -11.85
C LEU A 256 -8.87 2.81 -12.12
N PRO A 257 -9.28 2.37 -13.33
CA PRO A 257 -9.40 0.95 -13.62
C PRO A 257 -8.05 0.25 -13.59
N ILE A 258 -6.95 0.90 -13.99
CA ILE A 258 -5.60 0.31 -13.92
C ILE A 258 -5.22 0.00 -12.46
N LEU A 259 -5.39 0.96 -11.55
CA LEU A 259 -5.08 0.76 -10.14
C LEU A 259 -6.03 -0.26 -9.48
N LEU A 260 -7.31 -0.26 -9.86
CA LEU A 260 -8.29 -1.21 -9.35
C LEU A 260 -7.96 -2.64 -9.80
N VAL A 261 -7.68 -2.83 -11.09
CA VAL A 261 -7.27 -4.13 -11.64
C VAL A 261 -5.97 -4.60 -10.99
N ALA A 262 -4.99 -3.72 -10.79
CA ALA A 262 -3.76 -4.05 -10.08
C ALA A 262 -4.03 -4.51 -8.63
N ALA A 263 -4.90 -3.80 -7.90
CA ALA A 263 -5.26 -4.17 -6.54
C ALA A 263 -5.98 -5.53 -6.47
N ILE A 264 -6.90 -5.79 -7.41
CA ILE A 264 -7.61 -7.08 -7.50
C ILE A 264 -6.64 -8.20 -7.87
N ALA A 265 -5.78 -7.99 -8.87
CA ALA A 265 -4.80 -8.98 -9.30
C ALA A 265 -3.84 -9.37 -8.16
N LEU A 266 -3.37 -8.39 -7.38
CA LEU A 266 -2.55 -8.63 -6.20
C LEU A 266 -3.33 -9.35 -5.09
N SER A 267 -4.61 -9.05 -4.91
CA SER A 267 -5.46 -9.75 -3.94
C SER A 267 -5.63 -11.22 -4.29
N VAL A 268 -5.85 -11.53 -5.57
CA VAL A 268 -5.97 -12.90 -6.08
C VAL A 268 -4.64 -13.65 -5.97
N ALA A 269 -3.53 -13.02 -6.39
CA ALA A 269 -2.20 -13.60 -6.29
C ALA A 269 -1.79 -13.87 -4.82
N GLY A 270 -2.14 -12.94 -3.93
CA GLY A 270 -1.92 -13.07 -2.49
C GLY A 270 -2.71 -14.22 -1.88
N ALA A 271 -3.98 -14.38 -2.25
CA ALA A 271 -4.79 -15.50 -1.79
C ALA A 271 -4.27 -16.85 -2.27
N TYR A 272 -3.84 -16.95 -3.53
CA TYR A 272 -3.18 -18.15 -4.05
C TYR A 272 -1.91 -18.49 -3.27
N GLN A 273 -1.14 -17.47 -2.87
CA GLN A 273 0.05 -17.70 -2.07
C GLN A 273 -0.26 -18.15 -0.64
N PHE A 274 -1.36 -17.68 -0.04
CA PHE A 274 -1.81 -18.14 1.27
C PHE A 274 -2.32 -19.59 1.23
N SER A 275 -3.07 -19.98 0.19
CA SER A 275 -3.55 -21.37 0.07
C SER A 275 -2.39 -22.35 0.00
N HIS A 276 -1.34 -22.03 -0.75
CA HIS A 276 -0.16 -22.88 -0.89
C HIS A 276 0.73 -22.96 0.37
N GLN A 277 0.48 -22.13 1.39
CA GLN A 277 1.15 -22.24 2.69
C GLN A 277 0.32 -22.96 3.76
N GLN A 278 -0.96 -23.24 3.48
CA GLN A 278 -1.82 -24.04 4.36
C GLN A 278 -1.73 -25.55 4.07
N ASP A 279 -1.23 -25.92 2.88
CA ASP A 279 -0.89 -27.29 2.47
C ASP A 279 0.47 -27.74 3.02
#